data_AF-A0A5K1AI74-F1
#
_entry.id   AF-A0A5K1AI74-F1
#
_cell.length_a   1.000
_cell.length_b   1.000
_cell.length_c   1.000
_cell.angle_alpha   90.00
_cell.angle_beta   90.00
_cell.angle_gamma   90.00
#
_symmetry.space_group_name_H-M   'P 1'
#
loop_
_entity.id
_entity.type
_entity.pdbx_description
1 polymer ?
#
loop_
_entity_poly.entity_id
_entity_poly.type
_entity_poly.pdbx_seq_one_letter_code
_entity_poly.pdbx_strand_id
1 'polypeptide(L)' 'FMSGGSVYDFLHKQKGVFKLPALLRVAVDVSKGMNYLHQNNIIHRDLKAANLLMDENE' A
#
# COMPACT_ATOMS: atom_id res chain seq x y z
N PHE A 1 6.05 3.06 -12.84
CA PHE A 1 4.64 3.49 -12.92
C PHE A 1 3.79 2.33 -12.42
N MET A 2 2.79 2.60 -11.57
CA MET A 2 1.91 1.59 -10.97
C MET A 2 0.48 1.94 -11.40
N SER A 3 -0.11 1.13 -12.27
CA SER A 3 -1.36 1.47 -12.99
C SER A 3 -2.62 1.30 -12.14
N GLY A 4 -2.57 0.52 -11.05
CA GLY A 4 -3.67 0.34 -10.11
C GLY A 4 -3.99 1.57 -9.26
N GLY A 5 -3.16 2.62 -9.33
CA GLY A 5 -3.33 3.84 -8.54
C GLY A 5 -3.01 3.62 -7.05
N SER A 6 -3.55 4.48 -6.18
CA SER A 6 -3.32 4.36 -4.74
C SER A 6 -4.38 3.51 -4.04
N VAL A 7 -4.04 2.90 -2.91
CA VAL A 7 -5.00 2.21 -2.01
C VAL A 7 -6.13 3.17 -1.60
N TYR A 8 -5.83 4.45 -1.41
CA TYR A 8 -6.84 5.47 -1.14
C TYR A 8 -7.87 5.57 -2.28
N ASP A 9 -7.41 5.64 -3.52
CA ASP A 9 -8.27 5.72 -4.70
C ASP A 9 -9.18 4.49 -4.83
N PHE A 10 -8.61 3.30 -4.61
CA PHE A 10 -9.38 2.05 -4.62
C PHE A 10 -10.51 2.07 -3.57
N LEU A 11 -10.19 2.42 -2.32
CA LEU A 11 -11.18 2.42 -1.23
C LEU A 11 -12.25 3.52 -1.39
N HIS A 12 -11.87 4.73 -1.79
CA HIS A 12 -12.76 5.89 -1.71
C HIS A 12 -13.36 6.32 -3.06
N LYS A 13 -12.59 6.22 -4.15
CA LYS A 13 -13.06 6.64 -5.48
C LYS A 13 -13.73 5.48 -6.21
N GLN A 14 -13.11 4.30 -6.15
CA GLN A 14 -13.64 3.10 -6.82
C GLN A 14 -14.63 2.33 -5.94
N LYS A 15 -14.73 2.67 -4.64
CA LYS A 15 -15.54 1.96 -3.63
C LYS A 15 -15.20 0.46 -3.56
N GLY A 16 -13.93 0.13 -3.80
CA GLY A 16 -13.39 -1.20 -3.69
C GLY A 16 -13.34 -1.66 -2.24
N VAL A 17 -13.48 -2.97 -2.03
CA VAL A 17 -13.39 -3.60 -0.72
C VAL A 17 -12.42 -4.76 -0.78
N PHE A 18 -11.40 -4.74 0.07
CA PHE A 18 -10.51 -5.88 0.21
C PHE A 18 -11.23 -7.00 0.97
N LYS A 19 -11.16 -8.21 0.42
CA LYS A 19 -11.37 -9.42 1.22
C LYS A 19 -10.23 -9.55 2.21
N LEU A 20 -10.50 -10.16 3.37
CA LEU A 20 -9.51 -10.29 4.46
C LEU A 20 -8.15 -10.84 3.99
N PRO A 21 -8.06 -11.89 3.14
CA PRO A 21 -6.75 -12.38 2.68
C PRO A 21 -5.95 -11.32 1.89
N ALA A 22 -6.61 -10.56 1.02
CA ALA A 22 -5.97 -9.50 0.25
C ALA A 22 -5.53 -8.33 1.15
N LEU A 23 -6.38 -7.96 2.13
CA LEU A 23 -6.03 -6.92 3.10
C LEU A 23 -4.79 -7.29 3.93
N LEU A 24 -4.71 -8.55 4.38
CA LEU A 24 -3.54 -9.05 5.11
C LEU A 24 -2.28 -9.01 4.25
N ARG A 25 -2.40 -9.35 2.96
CA ARG A 25 -1.27 -9.27 2.03
C ARG A 25 -0.76 -7.84 1.88
N VAL A 26 -1.66 -6.88 1.61
CA VAL A 26 -1.33 -5.45 1.54
C VAL A 26 -0.65 -5.00 2.84
N ALA A 27 -1.19 -5.36 4.00
CA ALA A 27 -0.61 -4.98 5.29
C ALA A 27 0.80 -5.55 5.50
N VAL A 28 1.04 -6.81 5.10
CA VAL A 28 2.36 -7.45 5.16
C VAL A 28 3.35 -6.75 4.24
N ASP A 29 2.95 -6.43 3.01
CA ASP A 29 3.86 -5.81 2.04
C ASP A 29 4.22 -4.37 2.41
N VAL A 30 3.26 -3.59 2.91
CA VAL A 30 3.52 -2.27 3.51
C VAL A 30 4.50 -2.39 4.68
N SER A 31 4.29 -3.36 5.56
CA SER A 31 5.15 -3.57 6.74
C SER A 31 6.58 -3.96 6.34
N LYS A 32 6.75 -4.82 5.34
CA LYS A 32 8.07 -5.18 4.79
C LYS A 32 8.78 -3.96 4.18
N GLY A 33 8.07 -3.15 3.40
CA GLY A 33 8.61 -1.92 2.81
C GLY A 33 9.07 -0.93 3.88
N MET A 34 8.26 -0.70 4.92
CA MET A 34 8.64 0.17 6.03
C MET A 34 9.80 -0.38 6.85
N ASN A 35 9.84 -1.69 7.09
CA ASN A 35 10.98 -2.33 7.76
C ASN A 35 12.27 -2.13 6.96
N TYR A 36 12.22 -2.28 5.63
CA TYR A 36 13.38 -1.99 4.77
C TYR A 36 13.84 -0.54 4.88
N LEU A 37 12.92 0.45 4.83
CA LEU A 37 13.29 1.86 5.00
C LEU A 37 13.97 2.12 6.35
N HIS A 38 13.41 1.57 7.43
CA HIS A 38 13.96 1.76 8.78
C HIS A 38 15.33 1.09 8.96
N GLN A 39 15.56 -0.09 8.36
CA GLN A 39 16.87 -0.74 8.33
C GLN A 39 17.94 0.12 7.63
N ASN A 40 17.52 1.01 6.72
CA ASN A 40 18.39 1.96 6.02
C ASN A 40 18.39 3.36 6.65
N ASN A 41 17.91 3.50 7.89
CA ASN A 41 17.81 4.78 8.61
C ASN A 41 16.96 5.85 7.88
N ILE A 42 15.99 5.44 7.06
CA ILE A 42 15.08 6.33 6.34
C ILE A 42 13.75 6.41 7.09
N ILE A 43 13.33 7.63 7.43
CA ILE A 43 12.00 7.90 7.99
C ILE A 43 11.08 8.35 6.85
N HIS A 44 10.00 7.61 6.57
CA HIS A 44 9.07 7.95 5.48
C HIS A 44 8.33 9.28 5.72
N ARG A 45 7.96 9.59 6.98
CA ARG A 45 7.24 10.80 7.44
C ARG A 45 5.82 11.02 6.93
N ASP A 46 5.42 10.44 5.79
CA ASP A 46 4.08 10.61 5.21
C ASP A 46 3.41 9.27 4.85
N LEU A 47 3.47 8.29 5.75
CA LEU A 47 2.89 6.96 5.50
C LEU A 47 1.36 7.03 5.61
N LYS A 48 0.67 6.85 4.48
CA LYS A 48 -0.80 6.90 4.37
C LYS A 48 -1.26 6.14 3.13
N ALA A 49 -2.54 5.76 3.08
CA ALA A 49 -3.12 5.00 1.96
C ALA A 49 -2.96 5.66 0.58
N ALA A 50 -2.87 6.99 0.51
CA ALA A 50 -2.66 7.72 -0.74
C ALA A 50 -1.23 7.55 -1.32
N ASN A 51 -0.26 7.14 -0.48
CA ASN A 51 1.13 6.88 -0.89
C ASN A 51 1.43 5.37 -1.03
N LEU A 52 0.41 4.51 -0.93
CA LEU A 52 0.53 3.08 -1.19
C LEU A 52 0.02 2.78 -2.59
N LEU A 53 0.91 2.42 -3.52
CA LEU A 53 0.58 2.21 -4.92
C LEU A 53 0.40 0.72 -5.24
N MET A 54 -0.58 0.40 -6.08
CA MET A 54 -0.91 -0.98 -6.50
C MET A 54 -0.49 -1.22 -7.95
N ASP A 55 0.09 -2.39 -8.23
CA ASP A 55 0.34 -2.82 -9.61
C ASP A 55 -0.92 -3.42 -10.23
N GLU A 56 -0.78 -3.93 -11.46
CA GLU A 56 -1.87 -4.55 -12.22
C GLU A 56 -1.94 -6.09 -12.04
N ASN A 57 -1.09 -6.66 -11.18
CA ASN A 57 -1.04 -8.11 -10.91
C ASN A 57 -1.54 -8.50 -9.51
N GLU A 58 -2.22 -7.58 -8.81
CA GLU A 58 -2.95 -7.76 -7.55
C GLU A 58 -4.07 -6.72 -7.34
#